data_AF-A0A347VMA0-F1
#
_entry.id   AF-A0A347VMA0-F1
#
_cell.length_a   1.000
_cell.length_b   1.000
_cell.length_c   1.000
_cell.angle_alpha   90.00
_cell.angle_beta   90.00
_cell.angle_gamma   90.00
#
_symmetry.space_group_name_H-M   'P 1'
#
loop_
_entity.id
_entity.type
_entity.pdbx_description
1 polymer ?
#
loop_
_entity_poly.entity_id
_entity_poly.type
_entity_poly.pdbx_seq_one_letter_code
_entity_poly.pdbx_strand_id
1 'polypeptide(L)'
;MESNNAHCGDSTHSQKHSCCGGESKDSNHVDSKNHAQDSKNTESNHDKNAKKSPFSFFHNIFKKKGGTQTTNNTQDSKKTQDNEPIYKDNRKVIALNFPLLNFKENYGSFAVFAAAAGLDSKDLSQNEIIIDVDATFLINCLCLYAPFILEELTNSPEMQAYERVDSEAFKGFKERGEKLINFLTKFLNNEFEGLKVSEAFRNEAVLSAIIYLSDFNLTLGKTHKNIQLIFEILKVIYGNSLLDSRNDEFYKYQFIAFNEDKKSESLQVAYAKLHALSKGAAPLRSLNLDSIFGLFPNLAWSGNTPYELEYLRENEIEWRVNGRFPVIDYIDKFPRYLMQVLPQADNIRILDTSKTRFGAFLGAGYTQMPGASYVNFNSGSLGACMNEGRISSSVVIGEGTDVGGGASILGVLSGGNTQPISIGKNCLLGANSVTGISLGDSCIVDAGIAILAGGKVFIEPAEAAKLKEVNKDFVIESSNIYKGRNLSGMNGIHFRINTQNGQLIAFRSNREIKLNADLH
;
A
#
# COMPACT_ATOMS: atom_id res chain seq x y z
N MET A 1 49.64 34.98 -13.57
CA MET A 1 49.11 34.02 -14.56
C MET A 1 47.59 34.17 -14.50
N GLU A 2 46.98 35.24 -15.01
CA GLU A 2 46.91 35.67 -16.43
C GLU A 2 46.75 34.47 -17.36
N SER A 3 45.86 34.38 -18.35
CA SER A 3 44.68 35.11 -18.86
C SER A 3 44.40 34.42 -20.22
N ASN A 4 43.23 34.66 -20.83
CA ASN A 4 42.96 34.51 -22.28
C ASN A 4 42.81 33.05 -22.82
N ASN A 5 42.06 32.74 -23.89
CA ASN A 5 41.12 33.43 -24.78
C ASN A 5 40.36 32.31 -25.54
N ALA A 6 39.04 32.39 -25.68
CA ALA A 6 38.31 32.59 -26.94
C ALA A 6 38.93 32.01 -28.23
N HIS A 7 38.20 31.14 -28.93
CA HIS A 7 38.01 31.23 -30.38
C HIS A 7 36.71 30.59 -30.89
N CYS A 8 36.01 31.37 -31.71
CA CYS A 8 34.85 31.02 -32.53
C CYS A 8 35.27 30.19 -33.76
N GLY A 9 34.29 29.51 -34.35
CA GLY A 9 34.37 28.92 -35.68
C GLY A 9 32.97 28.62 -36.22
N ASP A 10 32.36 29.63 -36.83
CA ASP A 10 31.12 29.62 -37.59
C ASP A 10 31.29 28.88 -38.94
N SER A 11 30.28 28.13 -39.39
CA SER A 11 29.95 27.99 -40.82
C SER A 11 28.55 27.42 -41.04
N THR A 12 27.59 28.34 -41.18
CA THR A 12 26.53 28.42 -42.19
C THR A 12 26.33 27.24 -43.17
N HIS A 13 25.09 26.73 -43.27
CA HIS A 13 24.31 26.92 -44.51
C HIS A 13 22.80 26.83 -44.26
N SER A 14 22.09 27.66 -45.02
CA SER A 14 20.68 28.02 -44.96
C SER A 14 19.98 27.59 -46.23
N GLN A 15 18.67 27.29 -46.15
CA GLN A 15 17.61 27.59 -47.13
C GLN A 15 16.28 27.13 -46.49
N LYS A 16 15.39 28.00 -45.98
CA LYS A 16 14.45 28.96 -46.60
C LYS A 16 13.45 28.34 -47.61
N HIS A 17 12.18 28.28 -47.19
CA HIS A 17 10.98 28.89 -47.81
C HIS A 17 9.81 28.80 -46.80
N SER A 18 9.39 29.87 -46.11
CA SER A 18 8.44 30.95 -46.47
C SER A 18 7.06 30.43 -46.92
N CYS A 19 5.99 30.48 -46.12
CA CYS A 19 5.20 31.62 -45.61
C CYS A 19 3.90 31.86 -46.42
N CYS A 20 2.93 32.46 -45.70
CA CYS A 20 1.61 33.01 -46.07
C CYS A 20 0.45 32.05 -45.73
N GLY A 21 -0.47 32.34 -44.82
CA GLY A 21 -0.89 33.61 -44.21
C GLY A 21 -2.34 33.91 -44.62
N GLY A 22 -3.23 34.12 -43.65
CA GLY A 22 -4.62 34.49 -43.91
C GLY A 22 -5.53 34.40 -42.67
N GLU A 23 -5.54 35.47 -41.89
CA GLU A 23 -6.59 35.79 -40.92
C GLU A 23 -7.91 36.13 -41.64
N SER A 24 -9.07 35.81 -41.05
CA SER A 24 -9.99 36.81 -40.47
C SER A 24 -11.38 36.23 -40.17
N LYS A 25 -11.75 36.32 -38.88
CA LYS A 25 -12.97 36.93 -38.31
C LYS A 25 -14.40 36.40 -38.57
N ASP A 26 -15.09 36.35 -37.42
CA ASP A 26 -16.45 36.80 -37.10
C ASP A 26 -17.57 35.78 -36.80
N SER A 27 -17.90 35.77 -35.50
CA SER A 27 -19.22 35.89 -34.88
C SER A 27 -20.30 34.83 -35.12
N ASN A 28 -20.79 34.21 -34.03
CA ASN A 28 -22.07 34.63 -33.44
C ASN A 28 -22.30 34.07 -32.03
N HIS A 29 -22.75 34.97 -31.16
CA HIS A 29 -23.39 34.74 -29.86
C HIS A 29 -24.73 34.01 -30.03
N VAL A 30 -25.22 33.36 -28.95
CA VAL A 30 -26.47 33.69 -28.22
C VAL A 30 -26.72 32.59 -27.15
N ASP A 31 -26.68 33.02 -25.88
CA ASP A 31 -27.64 32.81 -24.77
C ASP A 31 -28.45 31.50 -24.65
N SER A 32 -28.89 31.00 -23.49
CA SER A 32 -28.78 31.30 -22.05
C SER A 32 -29.74 30.33 -21.32
N LYS A 33 -29.67 30.30 -19.98
CA LYS A 33 -30.71 29.89 -18.99
C LYS A 33 -30.64 28.47 -18.38
N ASN A 34 -30.20 28.47 -17.12
CA ASN A 34 -30.98 28.14 -15.91
C ASN A 34 -32.06 27.05 -16.01
N HIS A 35 -31.93 26.01 -15.19
CA HIS A 35 -32.83 25.81 -14.05
C HIS A 35 -32.29 24.76 -13.06
N ALA A 36 -32.19 25.15 -11.80
CA ALA A 36 -32.23 24.26 -10.65
C ALA A 36 -33.69 24.11 -10.19
N GLN A 37 -34.13 22.90 -9.85
CA GLN A 37 -35.01 22.60 -8.70
C GLN A 37 -35.34 21.10 -8.59
N ASP A 38 -34.89 20.51 -7.49
CA ASP A 38 -35.63 19.71 -6.50
C ASP A 38 -36.84 18.82 -6.89
N SER A 39 -36.69 17.56 -6.47
CA SER A 39 -37.59 16.81 -5.56
C SER A 39 -38.44 15.64 -6.08
N LYS A 40 -38.25 14.52 -5.35
CA LYS A 40 -39.23 13.52 -4.88
C LYS A 40 -39.80 12.46 -5.84
N ASN A 41 -39.50 11.22 -5.43
CA ASN A 41 -40.39 10.06 -5.28
C ASN A 41 -41.55 9.90 -6.27
N THR A 42 -41.41 8.92 -7.14
CA THR A 42 -42.53 8.06 -7.57
C THR A 42 -42.06 6.62 -7.64
N GLU A 43 -42.58 5.80 -6.72
CA GLU A 43 -42.60 4.34 -6.85
C GLU A 43 -43.51 3.95 -8.03
N SER A 44 -43.06 3.02 -8.87
CA SER A 44 -43.95 2.21 -9.70
C SER A 44 -43.40 0.78 -9.79
N ASN A 45 -44.22 -0.15 -9.30
CA ASN A 45 -44.04 -1.60 -9.31
C ASN A 45 -44.14 -2.22 -10.72
N HIS A 46 -43.55 -3.41 -10.82
CA HIS A 46 -43.42 -4.36 -11.95
C HIS A 46 -42.10 -4.21 -12.72
N ASP A 47 -41.18 -5.19 -12.74
CA ASP A 47 -41.45 -6.58 -13.05
C ASP A 47 -40.53 -7.61 -12.33
N LYS A 48 -41.10 -8.79 -12.10
CA LYS A 48 -40.56 -9.89 -11.29
C LYS A 48 -39.60 -10.74 -12.10
N ASN A 49 -38.29 -10.67 -11.82
CA ASN A 49 -37.34 -11.75 -12.08
C ASN A 49 -36.21 -11.70 -11.06
N ALA A 50 -36.47 -12.28 -9.88
CA ALA A 50 -35.48 -12.42 -8.82
C ALA A 50 -34.36 -13.36 -9.26
N LYS A 51 -33.20 -12.80 -9.59
CA LYS A 51 -31.92 -13.50 -9.64
C LYS A 51 -31.67 -14.15 -8.28
N LYS A 52 -31.53 -15.48 -8.26
CA LYS A 52 -31.16 -16.24 -7.07
C LYS A 52 -29.83 -15.72 -6.53
N SER A 53 -29.79 -15.50 -5.21
CA SER A 53 -28.59 -15.11 -4.47
C SER A 53 -27.45 -16.14 -4.65
N PRO A 54 -26.17 -15.70 -4.80
CA PRO A 54 -25.01 -16.58 -4.91
C PRO A 54 -24.84 -17.54 -3.72
N PHE A 55 -25.44 -17.23 -2.57
CA PHE A 55 -25.41 -18.08 -1.37
C PHE A 55 -26.05 -19.47 -1.55
N SER A 56 -26.98 -19.62 -2.50
CA SER A 56 -27.71 -20.89 -2.69
C SER A 56 -26.89 -21.97 -3.39
N PHE A 57 -25.83 -21.61 -4.11
CA PHE A 57 -24.96 -22.55 -4.81
C PHE A 57 -23.96 -23.24 -3.88
N PHE A 58 -23.38 -22.49 -2.93
CA PHE A 58 -22.35 -22.99 -2.01
C PHE A 58 -22.87 -23.98 -0.96
N HIS A 59 -24.15 -23.93 -0.60
CA HIS A 59 -24.72 -24.78 0.45
C HIS A 59 -24.94 -26.25 0.02
N ASN A 60 -24.97 -26.54 -1.29
CA ASN A 60 -25.29 -27.88 -1.81
C ASN A 60 -24.08 -28.79 -2.02
N ILE A 61 -22.86 -28.26 -2.11
CA ILE A 61 -21.65 -29.07 -2.38
C ILE A 61 -21.15 -29.81 -1.12
N PHE A 62 -21.42 -29.30 0.09
CA PHE A 62 -20.83 -29.84 1.33
C PHE A 62 -21.76 -30.68 2.21
N LYS A 63 -23.05 -30.84 1.88
CA LYS A 63 -24.01 -31.60 2.70
C LYS A 63 -23.99 -33.13 2.50
N LYS A 64 -23.20 -33.67 1.57
CA LYS A 64 -23.19 -35.12 1.24
C LYS A 64 -22.05 -35.95 1.88
N LYS A 65 -21.27 -35.40 2.81
CA LYS A 65 -20.29 -36.18 3.60
C LYS A 65 -20.72 -36.27 5.06
N GLY A 66 -21.75 -37.07 5.31
CA GLY A 66 -22.18 -37.44 6.66
C GLY A 66 -22.61 -38.90 6.68
N GLY A 67 -21.82 -39.75 7.34
CA GLY A 67 -22.26 -41.08 7.77
C GLY A 67 -21.35 -42.23 7.34
N THR A 68 -20.45 -42.63 8.23
CA THR A 68 -20.29 -44.05 8.62
C THR A 68 -19.52 -44.13 9.93
N GLN A 69 -20.21 -44.57 10.98
CA GLN A 69 -19.63 -45.08 12.23
C GLN A 69 -19.09 -46.49 11.98
N THR A 70 -17.92 -46.81 12.52
CA THR A 70 -17.54 -48.20 12.85
C THR A 70 -16.77 -48.21 14.16
N THR A 71 -17.24 -49.08 15.04
CA THR A 71 -16.84 -49.30 16.44
C THR A 71 -15.63 -50.24 16.58
N ASN A 72 -14.75 -49.89 17.54
CA ASN A 72 -13.85 -50.66 18.41
C ASN A 72 -13.41 -52.11 18.07
N ASN A 73 -12.09 -52.37 18.19
CA ASN A 73 -11.57 -53.23 19.26
C ASN A 73 -10.05 -53.10 19.49
N THR A 74 -9.69 -53.20 20.76
CA THR A 74 -8.39 -53.07 21.43
C THR A 74 -7.53 -54.32 21.32
N GLN A 75 -6.19 -54.19 21.23
CA GLN A 75 -5.25 -55.02 22.00
C GLN A 75 -3.82 -54.46 21.99
N ASP A 76 -3.22 -54.45 23.18
CA ASP A 76 -1.88 -54.01 23.55
C ASP A 76 -0.72 -54.69 22.80
N SER A 77 0.34 -53.94 22.51
CA SER A 77 1.70 -54.34 22.94
C SER A 77 2.66 -53.15 22.91
N LYS A 78 3.30 -52.88 24.06
CA LYS A 78 4.41 -51.95 24.23
C LYS A 78 5.65 -52.48 23.49
N LYS A 79 6.25 -51.65 22.64
CA LYS A 79 7.71 -51.60 22.44
C LYS A 79 8.11 -50.19 22.02
N THR A 80 8.92 -49.59 22.90
CA THR A 80 9.65 -48.34 22.76
C THR A 80 10.55 -48.37 21.53
N GLN A 81 10.31 -47.46 20.59
CA GLN A 81 11.28 -46.97 19.63
C GLN A 81 11.06 -45.47 19.48
N ASP A 82 12.11 -44.71 19.78
CA ASP A 82 12.19 -43.27 19.62
C ASP A 82 11.85 -42.90 18.17
N ASN A 83 10.63 -42.46 17.95
CA ASN A 83 10.22 -41.71 16.76
C ASN A 83 9.95 -40.28 17.23
N GLU A 84 11.01 -39.53 17.54
CA GLU A 84 10.89 -38.08 17.40
C GLU A 84 10.60 -37.78 15.92
N PRO A 85 9.55 -37.03 15.59
CA PRO A 85 9.33 -36.63 14.22
C PRO A 85 10.50 -35.75 13.78
N ILE A 86 11.31 -36.28 12.87
CA ILE A 86 12.32 -35.55 12.11
C ILE A 86 11.55 -34.46 11.35
N TYR A 87 11.83 -33.20 11.70
CA TYR A 87 11.15 -31.94 11.33
C TYR A 87 9.85 -31.60 12.07
N LYS A 88 9.98 -31.00 13.26
CA LYS A 88 9.05 -29.95 13.69
C LYS A 88 9.34 -28.72 12.84
N ASP A 89 8.36 -28.30 12.04
CA ASP A 89 8.41 -27.05 11.30
C ASP A 89 8.47 -25.86 12.28
N ASN A 90 9.67 -25.34 12.52
CA ASN A 90 9.96 -24.21 13.41
C ASN A 90 10.08 -22.89 12.62
N ARG A 91 9.50 -22.77 11.42
CA ARG A 91 9.64 -21.58 10.58
C ARG A 91 8.98 -20.36 11.22
N LYS A 92 9.82 -19.40 11.59
CA LYS A 92 9.41 -18.11 12.17
C LYS A 92 9.33 -17.06 11.08
N VAL A 93 8.18 -16.41 10.93
CA VAL A 93 8.01 -15.27 10.03
C VAL A 93 8.69 -14.04 10.65
N ILE A 94 9.67 -13.48 9.94
CA ILE A 94 10.44 -12.31 10.41
C ILE A 94 10.14 -11.03 9.61
N ALA A 95 9.66 -11.17 8.37
CA ALA A 95 9.26 -10.08 7.50
C ALA A 95 8.26 -10.58 6.47
N LEU A 96 7.47 -9.67 5.91
CA LEU A 96 6.44 -9.96 4.92
C LEU A 96 6.51 -8.96 3.76
N ASN A 97 5.89 -9.34 2.64
CA ASN A 97 5.54 -8.45 1.54
C ASN A 97 4.15 -8.85 1.02
N PHE A 98 3.33 -7.87 0.67
CA PHE A 98 1.99 -8.07 0.14
C PHE A 98 1.96 -7.75 -1.36
N PRO A 99 1.98 -8.76 -2.26
CA PRO A 99 1.82 -8.53 -3.69
C PRO A 99 0.44 -7.92 -4.01
N LEU A 100 -0.57 -8.28 -3.23
CA LEU A 100 -1.92 -7.74 -3.30
C LEU A 100 -2.47 -7.55 -1.89
N LEU A 101 -3.14 -6.41 -1.67
CA LEU A 101 -3.91 -6.13 -0.46
C LEU A 101 -5.32 -5.78 -0.90
N ASN A 102 -6.32 -6.46 -0.33
CA ASN A 102 -7.72 -6.07 -0.43
C ASN A 102 -8.10 -5.43 0.90
N PHE A 103 -8.55 -4.18 0.89
CA PHE A 103 -8.97 -3.49 2.11
C PHE A 103 -10.39 -2.96 1.94
N LYS A 104 -11.36 -3.58 2.64
CA LYS A 104 -12.80 -3.30 2.52
C LYS A 104 -13.36 -3.44 1.09
N GLU A 105 -12.78 -4.37 0.32
CA GLU A 105 -13.17 -4.68 -1.05
C GLU A 105 -12.99 -6.18 -1.33
N ASN A 106 -13.51 -6.66 -2.46
CA ASN A 106 -13.30 -8.03 -2.94
C ASN A 106 -13.70 -9.14 -1.95
N TYR A 107 -14.80 -8.94 -1.20
CA TYR A 107 -15.35 -9.93 -0.26
C TYR A 107 -15.67 -11.28 -0.92
N GLY A 108 -16.00 -11.29 -2.22
CA GLY A 108 -16.17 -12.52 -2.99
C GLY A 108 -14.87 -13.33 -3.08
N SER A 109 -13.74 -12.66 -3.30
CA SER A 109 -12.42 -13.29 -3.28
C SER A 109 -12.04 -13.81 -1.90
N PHE A 110 -12.36 -13.06 -0.85
CA PHE A 110 -12.22 -13.56 0.53
C PHE A 110 -13.02 -14.85 0.74
N ALA A 111 -14.28 -14.90 0.28
CA ALA A 111 -15.11 -16.11 0.41
C ALA A 111 -14.51 -17.31 -0.36
N VAL A 112 -13.94 -17.07 -1.54
CA VAL A 112 -13.21 -18.10 -2.30
C VAL A 112 -12.00 -18.60 -1.51
N PHE A 113 -11.17 -17.70 -0.98
CA PHE A 113 -9.98 -18.07 -0.21
C PHE A 113 -10.33 -18.79 1.10
N ALA A 114 -11.33 -18.32 1.83
CA ALA A 114 -11.81 -18.97 3.05
C ALA A 114 -12.36 -20.39 2.76
N ALA A 115 -13.14 -20.55 1.70
CA ALA A 115 -13.65 -21.86 1.28
C ALA A 115 -12.53 -22.78 0.80
N ALA A 116 -11.54 -22.25 0.07
CA ALA A 116 -10.38 -22.99 -0.40
C ALA A 116 -9.48 -23.50 0.73
N ALA A 117 -9.35 -22.70 1.80
CA ALA A 117 -8.68 -23.07 3.04
C ALA A 117 -9.52 -24.00 3.93
N GLY A 118 -10.78 -24.25 3.59
CA GLY A 118 -11.67 -25.11 4.40
C GLY A 118 -12.06 -24.50 5.74
N LEU A 119 -12.07 -23.17 5.85
CA LEU A 119 -12.38 -22.47 7.10
C LEU A 119 -13.85 -22.69 7.50
N ASP A 120 -14.07 -23.03 8.76
CA ASP A 120 -15.41 -23.19 9.32
C ASP A 120 -15.90 -21.92 10.06
N SER A 121 -17.10 -21.98 10.65
CA SER A 121 -17.67 -20.85 11.39
C SER A 121 -16.84 -20.42 12.61
N LYS A 122 -16.09 -21.36 13.22
CA LYS A 122 -15.23 -21.07 14.37
C LYS A 122 -13.96 -20.36 13.91
N ASP A 123 -13.36 -20.77 12.80
CA ASP A 123 -12.20 -20.09 12.23
C ASP A 123 -12.56 -18.65 11.83
N LEU A 124 -13.70 -18.49 11.16
CA LEU A 124 -14.21 -17.18 10.73
C LEU A 124 -14.63 -16.27 11.90
N SER A 125 -14.77 -16.81 13.11
CA SER A 125 -15.02 -16.02 14.32
C SER A 125 -13.74 -15.41 14.92
N GLN A 126 -12.56 -15.89 14.53
CA GLN A 126 -11.28 -15.31 14.96
C GLN A 126 -11.09 -13.92 14.33
N ASN A 127 -10.41 -13.02 15.05
CA ASN A 127 -10.15 -11.70 14.51
C ASN A 127 -9.06 -11.70 13.43
N GLU A 128 -8.04 -12.53 13.61
CA GLU A 128 -6.92 -12.68 12.68
C GLU A 128 -6.90 -14.12 12.16
N ILE A 129 -6.82 -14.27 10.84
CA ILE A 129 -6.78 -15.55 10.13
C ILE A 129 -5.47 -15.57 9.34
N ILE A 130 -4.62 -16.56 9.60
CA ILE A 130 -3.32 -16.73 8.95
C ILE A 130 -3.21 -18.20 8.58
N ILE A 131 -3.16 -18.49 7.28
CA ILE A 131 -3.11 -19.84 6.75
C ILE A 131 -1.97 -19.94 5.76
N ASP A 132 -1.13 -20.96 5.90
CA ASP A 132 -0.09 -21.24 4.91
C ASP A 132 -0.71 -21.70 3.59
N VAL A 133 -0.19 -21.18 2.48
CA VAL A 133 -0.69 -21.49 1.15
C VAL A 133 0.04 -22.72 0.64
N ASP A 134 -0.71 -23.81 0.43
CA ASP A 134 -0.22 -25.03 -0.19
C ASP A 134 -0.80 -25.21 -1.60
N ALA A 135 -0.36 -26.27 -2.30
CA ALA A 135 -0.92 -26.62 -3.60
C ALA A 135 -2.44 -26.85 -3.53
N THR A 136 -2.94 -27.48 -2.46
CA THR A 136 -4.36 -27.80 -2.29
C THR A 136 -5.21 -26.53 -2.25
N PHE A 137 -4.79 -25.54 -1.47
CA PHE A 137 -5.43 -24.22 -1.37
C PHE A 137 -5.51 -23.55 -2.75
N LEU A 138 -4.41 -23.50 -3.49
CA LEU A 138 -4.36 -22.85 -4.82
C LEU A 138 -5.27 -23.55 -5.82
N ILE A 139 -5.30 -24.89 -5.81
CA ILE A 139 -6.18 -25.69 -6.67
C ILE A 139 -7.65 -25.41 -6.35
N ASN A 140 -8.01 -25.40 -5.07
CA ASN A 140 -9.36 -25.09 -4.65
C ASN A 140 -9.76 -23.67 -5.06
N CYS A 141 -8.85 -22.69 -4.96
CA CYS A 141 -9.08 -21.33 -5.45
C CYS A 141 -9.40 -21.32 -6.94
N LEU A 142 -8.57 -21.98 -7.78
CA LEU A 142 -8.81 -22.05 -9.23
C LEU A 142 -10.17 -22.66 -9.56
N CYS A 143 -10.53 -23.74 -8.86
CA CYS A 143 -11.79 -24.42 -9.08
C CYS A 143 -12.99 -23.55 -8.67
N LEU A 144 -12.88 -22.81 -7.57
CA LEU A 144 -13.92 -21.87 -7.12
C LEU A 144 -14.01 -20.63 -8.02
N TYR A 145 -12.90 -20.19 -8.62
CA TYR A 145 -12.87 -19.14 -9.63
C TYR A 145 -13.20 -19.63 -11.05
N ALA A 146 -13.46 -20.92 -11.25
CA ALA A 146 -13.64 -21.52 -12.57
C ALA A 146 -14.58 -20.73 -13.51
N PRO A 147 -15.76 -20.23 -13.07
CA PRO A 147 -16.64 -19.47 -13.96
C PRO A 147 -15.98 -18.21 -14.53
N PHE A 148 -15.23 -17.47 -13.70
CA PHE A 148 -14.55 -16.23 -14.09
C PHE A 148 -13.35 -16.50 -14.99
N ILE A 149 -12.59 -17.56 -14.68
CA ILE A 149 -11.43 -17.98 -15.48
C ILE A 149 -11.90 -18.44 -16.87
N LEU A 150 -12.98 -19.24 -16.94
CA LEU A 150 -13.55 -19.71 -18.19
C LEU A 150 -14.09 -18.56 -19.04
N GLU A 151 -14.77 -17.59 -18.41
CA GLU A 151 -15.26 -16.38 -19.10
C GLU A 151 -14.10 -15.59 -19.71
N GLU A 152 -13.03 -15.33 -18.94
CA GLU A 152 -11.86 -14.59 -19.40
C GLU A 152 -11.11 -15.33 -20.52
N LEU A 153 -10.92 -16.65 -20.39
CA LEU A 153 -10.30 -17.49 -21.41
C LEU A 153 -11.09 -17.46 -22.72
N THR A 154 -12.41 -17.68 -22.66
CA THR A 154 -13.29 -17.74 -23.82
C THR A 154 -13.37 -16.40 -24.55
N ASN A 155 -13.30 -15.30 -23.80
CA ASN A 155 -13.37 -13.95 -24.34
C ASN A 155 -12.00 -13.38 -24.76
N SER A 156 -10.89 -14.10 -24.53
CA SER A 156 -9.55 -13.59 -24.83
C SER A 156 -9.34 -13.44 -26.34
N PRO A 157 -8.82 -12.28 -26.81
CA PRO A 157 -8.49 -12.07 -28.22
C PRO A 157 -7.56 -13.15 -28.78
N GLU A 158 -6.66 -13.68 -27.95
CA GLU A 158 -5.71 -14.71 -28.31
C GLU A 158 -6.39 -16.07 -28.58
N MET A 159 -7.40 -16.45 -27.79
CA MET A 159 -8.22 -17.64 -28.09
C MET A 159 -9.12 -17.42 -29.33
N GLN A 160 -9.55 -16.18 -29.58
CA GLN A 160 -10.42 -15.82 -30.72
C GLN A 160 -9.65 -15.61 -32.04
N ALA A 161 -8.37 -15.21 -31.99
CA ALA A 161 -7.55 -14.88 -33.16
C ALA A 161 -6.99 -16.10 -33.91
N TYR A 162 -7.34 -17.32 -33.46
CA TYR A 162 -6.86 -18.60 -33.98
C TYR A 162 -7.03 -18.76 -35.50
N GLU A 163 -8.05 -18.13 -36.11
CA GLU A 163 -8.27 -18.23 -37.56
C GLU A 163 -7.30 -17.39 -38.40
N ARG A 164 -6.47 -16.50 -37.80
CA ARG A 164 -5.72 -15.48 -38.54
C ARG A 164 -4.19 -15.59 -38.43
N VAL A 165 -3.65 -16.39 -37.51
CA VAL A 165 -2.20 -16.46 -37.26
C VAL A 165 -1.75 -17.91 -37.07
N ASP A 166 -1.11 -18.50 -38.09
CA ASP A 166 -0.51 -19.84 -38.02
C ASP A 166 0.92 -19.75 -37.45
N SER A 167 1.03 -19.74 -36.12
CA SER A 167 2.32 -19.87 -35.43
C SER A 167 2.29 -21.04 -34.46
N GLU A 168 3.42 -21.74 -34.34
CA GLU A 168 3.59 -22.90 -33.46
C GLU A 168 3.35 -22.54 -31.98
N ALA A 169 3.67 -21.30 -31.59
CA ALA A 169 3.42 -20.78 -30.25
C ALA A 169 1.92 -20.57 -29.97
N PHE A 170 1.13 -20.13 -30.97
CA PHE A 170 -0.33 -20.01 -30.84
C PHE A 170 -1.04 -21.38 -30.78
N LYS A 171 -0.52 -22.40 -31.48
CA LYS A 171 -1.02 -23.79 -31.37
C LYS A 171 -0.83 -24.36 -29.97
N GLY A 172 0.36 -24.18 -29.38
CA GLY A 172 0.67 -24.61 -28.01
C GLY A 172 -0.19 -23.91 -26.96
N PHE A 173 -0.50 -22.63 -27.16
CA PHE A 173 -1.40 -21.87 -26.31
C PHE A 173 -2.83 -22.43 -26.31
N LYS A 174 -3.43 -22.64 -27.49
CA LYS A 174 -4.80 -23.15 -27.62
C LYS A 174 -4.96 -24.54 -27.00
N GLU A 175 -4.06 -25.47 -27.30
CA GLU A 175 -4.13 -26.85 -26.78
C GLU A 175 -4.11 -26.86 -25.25
N ARG A 176 -3.27 -26.02 -24.63
CA ARG A 176 -3.16 -25.87 -23.18
C ARG A 176 -4.37 -25.14 -22.59
N GLY A 177 -4.87 -24.11 -23.27
CA GLY A 177 -6.11 -23.41 -22.92
C GLY A 177 -7.31 -24.34 -22.89
N GLU A 178 -7.49 -25.15 -23.93
CA GLU A 178 -8.54 -26.17 -24.02
C GLU A 178 -8.42 -27.24 -22.93
N LYS A 179 -7.20 -27.66 -22.58
CA LYS A 179 -6.97 -28.57 -21.42
C LYS A 179 -7.44 -27.96 -20.11
N LEU A 180 -7.11 -26.69 -19.85
CA LEU A 180 -7.56 -25.99 -18.64
C LEU A 180 -9.10 -25.80 -18.64
N ILE A 181 -9.67 -25.41 -19.78
CA ILE A 181 -11.13 -25.27 -19.94
C ILE A 181 -11.83 -26.60 -19.64
N ASN A 182 -11.34 -27.70 -20.22
CA ASN A 182 -11.91 -29.02 -20.00
C ASN A 182 -11.82 -29.44 -18.54
N PHE A 183 -10.67 -29.20 -17.89
CA PHE A 183 -10.50 -29.46 -16.46
C PHE A 183 -11.50 -28.68 -15.60
N LEU A 184 -11.63 -27.37 -15.80
CA LEU A 184 -12.54 -26.51 -15.04
C LEU A 184 -14.01 -26.83 -15.34
N THR A 185 -14.34 -27.21 -16.57
CA THR A 185 -15.70 -27.61 -16.96
C THR A 185 -16.10 -28.91 -16.27
N LYS A 186 -15.21 -29.92 -16.28
CA LYS A 186 -15.41 -31.17 -15.53
C LYS A 186 -15.59 -30.92 -14.04
N PHE A 187 -14.85 -29.96 -13.47
CA PHE A 187 -15.01 -29.56 -12.07
C PHE A 187 -16.43 -29.03 -11.82
N LEU A 188 -16.87 -28.06 -12.61
CA LEU A 188 -18.18 -27.44 -12.47
C LEU A 188 -19.33 -28.44 -12.63
N ASN A 189 -19.16 -29.44 -13.49
CA ASN A 189 -20.13 -30.50 -13.72
C ASN A 189 -20.08 -31.65 -12.70
N ASN A 190 -19.16 -31.60 -11.72
CA ASN A 190 -18.88 -32.69 -10.77
C ASN A 190 -18.50 -34.03 -11.44
N GLU A 191 -17.78 -33.99 -12.56
CA GLU A 191 -17.43 -35.16 -13.38
C GLU A 191 -16.14 -35.87 -12.92
N PHE A 192 -15.56 -35.48 -11.78
CA PHE A 192 -14.44 -36.19 -11.16
C PHE A 192 -14.95 -37.35 -10.29
N GLU A 193 -15.42 -38.42 -10.93
CA GLU A 193 -15.82 -39.65 -10.23
C GLU A 193 -14.60 -40.35 -9.63
N GLY A 194 -14.57 -40.49 -8.30
CA GLY A 194 -13.58 -41.31 -7.57
C GLY A 194 -12.15 -40.74 -7.45
N LEU A 195 -11.79 -39.71 -8.21
CA LEU A 195 -10.51 -38.99 -8.11
C LEU A 195 -10.63 -37.79 -7.16
N LYS A 196 -9.66 -37.60 -6.25
CA LYS A 196 -9.57 -36.32 -5.53
C LYS A 196 -9.19 -35.23 -6.53
N VAL A 197 -9.81 -34.05 -6.45
CA VAL A 197 -9.48 -32.89 -7.32
C VAL A 197 -7.97 -32.57 -7.30
N SER A 198 -7.33 -32.76 -6.13
CA SER A 198 -5.88 -32.65 -5.96
C SER A 198 -5.07 -33.66 -6.78
N GLU A 199 -5.59 -34.86 -7.02
CA GLU A 199 -4.95 -35.90 -7.84
C GLU A 199 -5.18 -35.64 -9.34
N ALA A 200 -6.37 -35.15 -9.71
CA ALA A 200 -6.68 -34.74 -11.08
C ALA A 200 -5.82 -33.54 -11.55
N PHE A 201 -5.50 -32.62 -10.65
CA PHE A 201 -4.64 -31.47 -10.92
C PHE A 201 -3.15 -31.79 -10.97
N ARG A 202 -2.71 -32.85 -10.26
CA ARG A 202 -1.33 -33.39 -10.38
C ARG A 202 -1.07 -34.04 -11.74
N ASN A 203 -2.05 -34.10 -12.62
CA ASN A 203 -1.83 -34.41 -14.02
C ASN A 203 -0.92 -33.32 -14.64
N GLU A 204 0.30 -33.72 -15.03
CA GLU A 204 1.30 -32.84 -15.63
C GLU A 204 0.75 -32.00 -16.80
N ALA A 205 -0.27 -32.49 -17.52
CA ALA A 205 -0.88 -31.77 -18.62
C ALA A 205 -1.68 -30.51 -18.19
N VAL A 206 -2.34 -30.54 -17.03
CA VAL A 206 -3.10 -29.38 -16.50
C VAL A 206 -2.14 -28.37 -15.89
N LEU A 207 -1.15 -28.86 -15.17
CA LEU A 207 -0.14 -28.03 -14.53
C LEU A 207 0.75 -27.31 -15.57
N SER A 208 1.23 -28.05 -16.58
CA SER A 208 1.98 -27.47 -17.69
C SER A 208 1.15 -26.52 -18.55
N ALA A 209 -0.17 -26.72 -18.61
CA ALA A 209 -1.07 -25.74 -19.22
C ALA A 209 -1.10 -24.45 -18.41
N ILE A 210 -1.31 -24.52 -17.10
CA ILE A 210 -1.37 -23.34 -16.22
C ILE A 210 -0.09 -22.53 -16.27
N ILE A 211 1.08 -23.17 -16.15
CA ILE A 211 2.39 -22.49 -16.22
C ILE A 211 2.54 -21.78 -17.57
N TYR A 212 2.31 -22.49 -18.67
CA TYR A 212 2.49 -21.94 -20.01
C TYR A 212 1.53 -20.79 -20.33
N LEU A 213 0.24 -20.93 -19.97
CA LEU A 213 -0.77 -19.90 -20.19
C LEU A 213 -0.46 -18.62 -19.42
N SER A 214 0.35 -18.74 -18.38
CA SER A 214 0.70 -17.65 -17.51
C SER A 214 2.04 -16.98 -17.92
N ASP A 215 2.97 -17.73 -18.53
CA ASP A 215 4.23 -17.22 -19.11
C ASP A 215 4.02 -16.52 -20.46
N PHE A 216 3.14 -17.08 -21.27
CA PHE A 216 2.60 -16.39 -22.42
C PHE A 216 1.78 -15.25 -21.85
N ASN A 217 2.15 -14.00 -22.16
CA ASN A 217 1.78 -12.74 -21.49
C ASN A 217 0.28 -12.37 -21.57
N LEU A 218 -0.59 -13.38 -21.56
CA LEU A 218 -2.01 -13.34 -21.67
C LEU A 218 -2.66 -12.73 -20.45
N THR A 219 -3.78 -12.15 -20.76
CA THR A 219 -4.69 -11.39 -19.92
C THR A 219 -5.30 -12.18 -18.76
N LEU A 220 -4.95 -13.45 -18.49
CA LEU A 220 -5.55 -14.20 -17.39
C LEU A 220 -5.28 -13.54 -16.03
N GLY A 221 -6.35 -13.16 -15.35
CA GLY A 221 -6.33 -12.41 -14.11
C GLY A 221 -6.03 -10.91 -14.26
N LYS A 222 -5.69 -10.39 -15.45
CA LYS A 222 -5.48 -8.93 -15.61
C LYS A 222 -6.77 -8.15 -15.35
N THR A 223 -7.92 -8.76 -15.61
CA THR A 223 -9.23 -8.19 -15.24
C THR A 223 -9.54 -8.36 -13.75
N HIS A 224 -8.95 -9.36 -13.08
CA HIS A 224 -9.22 -9.70 -11.70
C HIS A 224 -7.94 -10.06 -10.91
N LYS A 225 -7.38 -9.06 -10.22
CA LYS A 225 -6.07 -9.13 -9.54
C LYS A 225 -5.92 -10.32 -8.57
N ASN A 226 -7.00 -10.72 -7.87
CA ASN A 226 -6.95 -11.88 -6.97
C ASN A 226 -6.80 -13.21 -7.73
N ILE A 227 -7.29 -13.31 -8.97
CA ILE A 227 -7.09 -14.49 -9.83
C ILE A 227 -5.66 -14.46 -10.37
N GLN A 228 -5.19 -13.29 -10.83
CA GLN A 228 -3.80 -13.10 -11.26
C GLN A 228 -2.81 -13.57 -10.19
N LEU A 229 -3.03 -13.17 -8.93
CA LEU A 229 -2.19 -13.57 -7.81
C LEU A 229 -2.05 -15.09 -7.69
N ILE A 230 -3.16 -15.84 -7.84
CA ILE A 230 -3.14 -17.31 -7.76
C ILE A 230 -2.28 -17.88 -8.90
N PHE A 231 -2.42 -17.38 -10.12
CA PHE A 231 -1.58 -17.80 -11.25
C PHE A 231 -0.10 -17.47 -11.03
N GLU A 232 0.23 -16.27 -10.53
CA GLU A 232 1.62 -15.88 -10.24
C GLU A 232 2.25 -16.75 -9.14
N ILE A 233 1.50 -17.09 -8.08
CA ILE A 233 2.01 -18.00 -7.04
C ILE A 233 2.24 -19.41 -7.63
N LEU A 234 1.32 -19.91 -8.45
CA LEU A 234 1.48 -21.19 -9.14
C LEU A 234 2.71 -21.22 -10.05
N LYS A 235 2.98 -20.13 -10.79
CA LYS A 235 4.23 -20.01 -11.58
C LYS A 235 5.46 -20.18 -10.74
N VAL A 236 5.56 -19.46 -9.62
CA VAL A 236 6.76 -19.50 -8.78
C VAL A 236 6.96 -20.90 -8.22
N ILE A 237 5.91 -21.48 -7.66
CA ILE A 237 5.96 -22.81 -7.04
C ILE A 237 6.35 -23.89 -8.06
N TYR A 238 5.77 -23.87 -9.25
CA TYR A 238 5.93 -24.96 -10.22
C TYR A 238 6.99 -24.70 -11.29
N GLY A 239 7.28 -23.44 -11.63
CA GLY A 239 8.42 -23.06 -12.45
C GLY A 239 9.75 -23.40 -11.77
N ASN A 240 9.82 -23.27 -10.44
CA ASN A 240 10.97 -23.73 -9.65
C ASN A 240 11.00 -25.25 -9.46
N SER A 241 9.86 -25.95 -9.54
CA SER A 241 9.79 -27.42 -9.44
C SER A 241 10.47 -28.16 -10.60
N LEU A 242 10.76 -27.48 -11.72
CA LEU A 242 11.63 -27.99 -12.78
C LEU A 242 13.13 -27.80 -12.48
N LEU A 243 13.49 -27.12 -11.38
CA LEU A 243 14.86 -26.81 -10.99
C LEU A 243 15.32 -27.38 -9.63
N ASP A 244 14.45 -27.75 -8.69
CA ASP A 244 14.87 -28.53 -7.52
C ASP A 244 13.69 -29.27 -6.86
N SER A 245 13.65 -30.60 -6.93
CA SER A 245 12.63 -31.46 -6.32
C SER A 245 12.81 -31.61 -4.80
N ARG A 246 13.26 -30.57 -4.11
CA ARG A 246 13.47 -30.55 -2.65
C ARG A 246 12.45 -29.64 -1.96
N ASN A 247 11.20 -30.10 -1.95
CA ASN A 247 10.24 -30.17 -0.82
C ASN A 247 10.27 -29.14 0.35
N ASP A 248 10.51 -27.85 0.13
CA ASP A 248 10.32 -26.84 1.20
C ASP A 248 9.76 -25.46 0.75
N GLU A 249 9.42 -25.29 -0.53
CA GLU A 249 9.11 -23.97 -1.10
C GLU A 249 7.66 -23.48 -0.93
N PHE A 250 6.70 -24.36 -0.62
CA PHE A 250 5.27 -24.01 -0.58
C PHE A 250 4.93 -23.02 0.55
N TYR A 251 5.61 -23.13 1.69
CA TYR A 251 5.30 -22.34 2.90
C TYR A 251 5.88 -20.92 2.89
N LYS A 252 6.31 -20.41 1.73
CA LYS A 252 6.73 -19.00 1.56
C LYS A 252 5.54 -18.03 1.53
N TYR A 253 4.33 -18.53 1.27
CA TYR A 253 3.13 -17.71 1.09
C TYR A 253 2.08 -17.98 2.17
N GLN A 254 1.42 -16.93 2.64
CA GLN A 254 0.34 -17.01 3.63
C GLN A 254 -0.89 -16.24 3.15
N PHE A 255 -2.07 -16.83 3.30
CA PHE A 255 -3.35 -16.12 3.23
C PHE A 255 -3.61 -15.46 4.59
N ILE A 256 -3.71 -14.13 4.58
CA ILE A 256 -3.89 -13.31 5.78
C ILE A 256 -5.20 -12.54 5.65
N ALA A 257 -6.05 -12.62 6.68
CA ALA A 257 -7.26 -11.82 6.80
C ALA A 257 -7.45 -11.34 8.24
N PHE A 258 -8.12 -10.20 8.40
CA PHE A 258 -8.60 -9.76 9.70
C PHE A 258 -9.97 -9.08 9.58
N ASN A 259 -10.78 -9.18 10.63
CA ASN A 259 -12.17 -8.71 10.61
C ASN A 259 -12.33 -7.30 11.19
N GLU A 260 -11.93 -7.11 12.45
CA GLU A 260 -12.08 -5.84 13.17
C GLU A 260 -10.72 -5.16 13.38
N ASP A 261 -10.73 -3.82 13.47
CA ASP A 261 -9.54 -3.03 13.77
C ASP A 261 -9.20 -3.06 15.28
N LYS A 262 -8.85 -4.25 15.77
CA LYS A 262 -8.33 -4.49 17.12
C LYS A 262 -6.82 -4.31 17.16
N LYS A 263 -6.25 -4.23 18.36
CA LYS A 263 -4.79 -4.33 18.54
C LYS A 263 -4.29 -5.59 17.83
N SER A 264 -3.24 -5.45 17.01
CA SER A 264 -2.67 -6.59 16.29
C SER A 264 -1.99 -7.58 17.24
N GLU A 265 -2.22 -8.85 17.00
CA GLU A 265 -1.65 -9.98 17.74
C GLU A 265 -0.50 -10.66 16.97
N SER A 266 -0.47 -10.48 15.64
CA SER A 266 0.53 -11.06 14.74
C SER A 266 1.33 -10.01 13.96
N LEU A 267 2.54 -10.40 13.54
CA LEU A 267 3.37 -9.61 12.63
C LEU A 267 2.65 -9.42 11.27
N GLN A 268 1.96 -10.47 10.81
CA GLN A 268 1.20 -10.54 9.58
C GLN A 268 0.17 -9.41 9.47
N VAL A 269 -0.73 -9.32 10.45
CA VAL A 269 -1.78 -8.29 10.46
C VAL A 269 -1.18 -6.91 10.67
N ALA A 270 -0.11 -6.80 11.46
CA ALA A 270 0.59 -5.54 11.63
C ALA A 270 1.18 -5.01 10.31
N TYR A 271 1.82 -5.86 9.50
CA TYR A 271 2.23 -5.47 8.13
C TYR A 271 1.03 -5.12 7.25
N ALA A 272 -0.07 -5.89 7.30
CA ALA A 272 -1.26 -5.61 6.49
C ALA A 272 -1.84 -4.22 6.78
N LYS A 273 -1.88 -3.80 8.05
CA LYS A 273 -2.32 -2.46 8.45
C LYS A 273 -1.38 -1.35 7.93
N LEU A 274 -0.07 -1.52 8.07
CA LEU A 274 0.91 -0.56 7.54
C LEU A 274 0.85 -0.47 6.00
N HIS A 275 0.56 -1.59 5.33
CA HIS A 275 0.37 -1.63 3.90
C HIS A 275 -0.89 -0.88 3.48
N ALA A 276 -1.99 -1.02 4.22
CA ALA A 276 -3.23 -0.26 4.00
C ALA A 276 -3.01 1.25 4.12
N LEU A 277 -2.23 1.70 5.11
CA LEU A 277 -1.84 3.11 5.25
C LEU A 277 -0.98 3.55 4.07
N SER A 278 0.03 2.77 3.71
CA SER A 278 1.01 3.17 2.69
C SER A 278 0.41 3.26 1.28
N LYS A 279 -0.61 2.46 1.00
CA LYS A 279 -1.41 2.52 -0.24
C LYS A 279 -2.53 3.58 -0.21
N GLY A 280 -2.76 4.24 0.93
CA GLY A 280 -3.89 5.15 1.09
C GLY A 280 -5.26 4.47 1.16
N ALA A 281 -5.31 3.14 1.31
CA ALA A 281 -6.56 2.39 1.46
C ALA A 281 -7.20 2.65 2.85
N ALA A 282 -6.38 2.99 3.84
CA ALA A 282 -6.81 3.46 5.15
C ALA A 282 -6.25 4.87 5.41
N PRO A 283 -7.04 5.81 5.96
CA PRO A 283 -6.52 7.11 6.36
C PRO A 283 -5.46 7.02 7.46
N LEU A 284 -4.54 7.99 7.49
CA LEU A 284 -3.61 8.14 8.62
C LEU A 284 -4.39 8.24 9.94
N ARG A 285 -3.85 7.61 10.99
CA ARG A 285 -4.46 7.49 12.34
C ARG A 285 -5.77 6.69 12.42
N SER A 286 -6.25 6.09 11.33
CA SER A 286 -7.53 5.37 11.35
C SER A 286 -7.43 3.92 11.81
N LEU A 287 -6.22 3.38 11.92
CA LEU A 287 -5.98 1.98 12.28
C LEU A 287 -5.33 1.89 13.66
N ASN A 288 -5.74 0.89 14.45
CA ASN A 288 -5.13 0.58 15.73
C ASN A 288 -3.73 -0.04 15.51
N LEU A 289 -2.68 0.71 15.86
CA LEU A 289 -1.28 0.29 15.79
C LEU A 289 -0.64 0.19 17.19
N ASP A 290 -1.44 0.01 18.24
CA ASP A 290 -0.95 -0.04 19.60
C ASP A 290 0.05 -1.17 19.79
N SER A 291 1.20 -0.85 20.40
CA SER A 291 2.29 -1.81 20.66
C SER A 291 2.87 -2.48 19.41
N ILE A 292 2.65 -1.95 18.20
CA ILE A 292 3.12 -2.57 16.95
C ILE A 292 4.63 -2.86 16.95
N PHE A 293 5.45 -2.01 17.59
CA PHE A 293 6.90 -2.22 17.77
C PHE A 293 7.27 -3.55 18.43
N GLY A 294 6.39 -4.09 19.29
CA GLY A 294 6.61 -5.36 19.98
C GLY A 294 6.53 -6.57 19.05
N LEU A 295 5.79 -6.46 17.94
CA LEU A 295 5.59 -7.53 16.97
C LEU A 295 6.76 -7.63 15.97
N PHE A 296 7.36 -6.49 15.60
CA PHE A 296 8.43 -6.45 14.60
C PHE A 296 9.78 -6.83 15.23
N PRO A 297 10.49 -7.86 14.75
CA PRO A 297 11.85 -8.18 15.20
C PRO A 297 12.84 -7.10 14.72
N ASN A 298 13.92 -6.89 15.46
CA ASN A 298 15.01 -6.02 14.99
C ASN A 298 15.90 -6.82 14.03
N LEU A 299 15.99 -6.38 12.78
CA LEU A 299 16.62 -7.13 11.70
C LEU A 299 17.70 -6.30 11.03
N ALA A 300 18.71 -6.98 10.49
CA ALA A 300 19.62 -6.38 9.53
C ALA A 300 19.02 -6.52 8.12
N TRP A 301 19.11 -5.46 7.32
CA TRP A 301 18.55 -5.43 5.97
C TRP A 301 19.66 -5.21 4.96
N SER A 302 19.68 -6.06 3.92
CA SER A 302 20.57 -5.96 2.76
C SER A 302 19.69 -6.00 1.51
N GLY A 303 19.49 -4.86 0.87
CA GLY A 303 18.45 -4.67 -0.13
C GLY A 303 17.06 -5.01 0.45
N ASN A 304 16.34 -5.91 -0.22
CA ASN A 304 15.04 -6.42 0.23
C ASN A 304 15.14 -7.68 1.11
N THR A 305 16.35 -8.10 1.47
CA THR A 305 16.57 -9.32 2.25
C THR A 305 16.76 -8.99 3.73
N PRO A 306 15.85 -9.47 4.62
CA PRO A 306 16.03 -9.40 6.05
C PRO A 306 16.92 -10.54 6.58
N TYR A 307 17.73 -10.24 7.59
CA TYR A 307 18.52 -11.20 8.32
C TYR A 307 18.30 -11.03 9.82
N GLU A 308 18.10 -12.14 10.53
CA GLU A 308 18.21 -12.14 11.98
C GLU A 308 19.67 -11.84 12.36
N LEU A 309 19.85 -10.99 13.38
CA LEU A 309 21.19 -10.58 13.81
C LEU A 309 22.02 -11.75 14.33
N GLU A 310 21.40 -12.73 14.99
CA GLU A 310 22.10 -13.90 15.49
C GLU A 310 22.58 -14.80 14.36
N TYR A 311 21.74 -15.01 13.35
CA TYR A 311 22.12 -15.76 12.15
C TYR A 311 23.33 -15.12 11.44
N LEU A 312 23.41 -13.78 11.37
CA LEU A 312 24.61 -13.12 10.84
C LEU A 312 25.85 -13.35 11.69
N ARG A 313 25.73 -13.36 13.03
CA ARG A 313 26.86 -13.61 13.94
C ARG A 313 27.39 -15.03 13.83
N GLU A 314 26.48 -16.01 13.79
CA GLU A 314 26.82 -17.43 13.66
C GLU A 314 27.63 -17.72 12.38
N ASN A 315 27.31 -17.03 11.29
CA ASN A 315 27.92 -17.23 9.97
C ASN A 315 29.03 -16.21 9.64
N GLU A 316 29.31 -15.25 10.52
CA GLU A 316 30.13 -14.08 10.21
C GLU A 316 31.53 -14.44 9.72
N ILE A 317 32.22 -15.34 10.44
CA ILE A 317 33.60 -15.71 10.12
C ILE A 317 33.67 -16.39 8.75
N GLU A 318 32.85 -17.42 8.53
CA GLU A 318 32.82 -18.17 7.26
C GLU A 318 32.54 -17.22 6.09
N TRP A 319 31.51 -16.40 6.22
CA TRP A 319 31.05 -15.52 5.14
C TRP A 319 31.99 -14.35 4.88
N ARG A 320 32.72 -13.88 5.88
CA ARG A 320 33.76 -12.86 5.65
C ARG A 320 34.98 -13.46 4.96
N VAL A 321 35.42 -14.65 5.37
CA VAL A 321 36.58 -15.34 4.76
C VAL A 321 36.33 -15.65 3.29
N ASN A 322 35.10 -16.06 2.93
CA ASN A 322 34.74 -16.40 1.55
C ASN A 322 34.14 -15.23 0.74
N GLY A 323 34.10 -14.01 1.30
CA GLY A 323 33.59 -12.81 0.63
C GLY A 323 32.08 -12.79 0.38
N ARG A 324 31.28 -13.57 1.11
CA ARG A 324 29.82 -13.66 0.99
C ARG A 324 29.04 -12.87 2.05
N PHE A 325 29.71 -12.23 3.01
CA PHE A 325 29.01 -11.46 4.04
C PHE A 325 28.18 -10.32 3.40
N PRO A 326 26.87 -10.21 3.69
CA PRO A 326 25.99 -9.27 2.98
C PRO A 326 26.32 -7.80 3.31
N VAL A 327 26.02 -6.91 2.36
CA VAL A 327 26.10 -5.46 2.58
C VAL A 327 24.88 -5.02 3.37
N ILE A 328 25.08 -4.74 4.66
CA ILE A 328 23.98 -4.30 5.53
C ILE A 328 23.73 -2.80 5.31
N ASP A 329 22.56 -2.48 4.76
CA ASP A 329 22.11 -1.10 4.52
C ASP A 329 21.65 -0.41 5.80
N TYR A 330 20.95 -1.14 6.68
CA TYR A 330 20.46 -0.64 7.97
C TYR A 330 20.05 -1.78 8.91
N ILE A 331 19.93 -1.47 10.20
CA ILE A 331 19.38 -2.36 11.22
C ILE A 331 18.19 -1.64 11.86
N ASP A 332 16.99 -2.15 11.66
CA ASP A 332 15.75 -1.61 12.24
C ASP A 332 14.65 -2.67 12.25
N LYS A 333 13.60 -2.40 13.04
CA LYS A 333 12.37 -3.17 13.07
C LYS A 333 11.51 -2.98 11.82
N PHE A 334 11.51 -1.79 11.22
CA PHE A 334 10.62 -1.45 10.11
C PHE A 334 11.37 -1.49 8.77
N PRO A 335 10.76 -2.05 7.71
CA PRO A 335 11.26 -1.87 6.36
C PRO A 335 11.07 -0.43 5.86
N ARG A 336 11.75 -0.07 4.77
CA ARG A 336 11.54 1.20 4.06
C ARG A 336 10.28 1.14 3.20
N TYR A 337 9.66 2.30 2.92
CA TYR A 337 8.42 2.41 2.16
C TYR A 337 8.50 1.72 0.78
N LEU A 338 9.55 2.03 -0.01
CA LEU A 338 9.74 1.47 -1.36
C LEU A 338 10.12 -0.01 -1.39
N MET A 339 10.39 -0.63 -0.25
CA MET A 339 10.56 -2.09 -0.16
C MET A 339 9.22 -2.83 -0.14
N GLN A 340 8.13 -2.12 0.16
CA GLN A 340 6.81 -2.69 0.44
C GLN A 340 5.73 -2.19 -0.51
N VAL A 341 5.82 -0.95 -0.99
CA VAL A 341 4.82 -0.36 -1.87
C VAL A 341 5.46 0.47 -2.97
N LEU A 342 4.81 0.46 -4.13
CA LEU A 342 5.03 1.46 -5.17
C LEU A 342 4.13 2.67 -4.87
N PRO A 343 4.61 3.92 -5.05
CA PRO A 343 3.75 5.09 -4.92
C PRO A 343 2.52 5.01 -5.81
N GLN A 344 1.38 5.47 -5.31
CA GLN A 344 0.08 5.35 -5.97
C GLN A 344 -0.17 6.40 -7.08
N ALA A 345 0.77 7.32 -7.30
CA ALA A 345 0.69 8.34 -8.33
C ALA A 345 2.08 8.59 -8.95
N ASP A 346 2.11 8.81 -10.26
CA ASP A 346 3.34 8.96 -11.04
C ASP A 346 4.17 10.20 -10.64
N ASN A 347 3.51 11.23 -10.10
CA ASN A 347 4.15 12.47 -9.69
C ASN A 347 4.60 12.48 -8.21
N ILE A 348 4.77 11.30 -7.59
CA ILE A 348 5.39 11.15 -6.28
C ILE A 348 6.89 10.91 -6.44
N ARG A 349 7.72 11.72 -5.79
CA ARG A 349 9.18 11.63 -5.86
C ARG A 349 9.80 11.40 -4.49
N ILE A 350 10.62 10.36 -4.38
CA ILE A 350 11.40 10.03 -3.18
C ILE A 350 12.86 9.91 -3.62
N LEU A 351 13.69 10.88 -3.23
CA LEU A 351 15.08 10.95 -3.69
C LEU A 351 16.04 10.09 -2.86
N ASP A 352 15.63 9.67 -1.65
CA ASP A 352 16.37 8.75 -0.79
C ASP A 352 15.40 7.86 0.00
N THR A 353 15.35 6.58 -0.35
CA THR A 353 14.46 5.59 0.26
C THR A 353 14.70 5.37 1.77
N SER A 354 15.92 5.66 2.27
CA SER A 354 16.24 5.51 3.69
C SER A 354 15.47 6.48 4.59
N LYS A 355 14.89 7.54 4.00
CA LYS A 355 14.19 8.61 4.69
C LYS A 355 12.68 8.41 4.79
N THR A 356 12.15 7.27 4.35
CA THR A 356 10.70 7.00 4.36
C THR A 356 10.43 5.60 4.89
N ARG A 357 9.84 5.51 6.09
CA ARG A 357 9.46 4.21 6.66
C ARG A 357 8.20 3.64 6.04
N PHE A 358 8.12 2.32 6.00
CA PHE A 358 6.87 1.61 5.72
C PHE A 358 5.78 2.01 6.73
N GLY A 359 4.56 2.23 6.24
CA GLY A 359 3.46 2.79 7.00
C GLY A 359 3.27 4.30 6.83
N ALA A 360 4.16 4.99 6.12
CA ALA A 360 3.97 6.37 5.70
C ALA A 360 2.95 6.48 4.55
N PHE A 361 2.19 7.57 4.46
CA PHE A 361 1.32 7.87 3.31
C PHE A 361 1.78 9.14 2.59
N LEU A 362 1.93 9.09 1.27
CA LEU A 362 2.45 10.19 0.47
C LEU A 362 1.43 10.55 -0.62
N GLY A 363 0.69 11.64 -0.50
CA GLY A 363 -0.31 12.07 -1.48
C GLY A 363 0.27 12.40 -2.87
N ALA A 364 -0.58 12.48 -3.89
CA ALA A 364 -0.17 12.85 -5.24
C ALA A 364 0.54 14.22 -5.26
N GLY A 365 1.61 14.36 -6.04
CA GLY A 365 2.45 15.58 -6.10
C GLY A 365 3.43 15.73 -4.94
N TYR A 366 3.56 14.72 -4.06
CA TYR A 366 4.53 14.72 -2.98
C TYR A 366 5.96 14.62 -3.49
N THR A 367 6.85 15.47 -2.97
CA THR A 367 8.30 15.40 -3.25
C THR A 367 9.08 15.38 -1.96
N GLN A 368 9.95 14.39 -1.78
CA GLN A 368 10.85 14.29 -0.65
C GLN A 368 12.31 14.48 -1.06
N MET A 369 12.90 15.59 -0.62
CA MET A 369 14.30 15.92 -0.86
C MET A 369 15.22 15.15 0.10
N PRO A 370 16.43 14.73 -0.30
CA PRO A 370 17.20 13.74 0.45
C PRO A 370 17.95 14.33 1.67
N GLY A 371 18.17 15.66 1.69
CA GLY A 371 19.08 16.32 2.63
C GLY A 371 18.79 16.02 4.10
N ALA A 372 17.71 16.59 4.63
CA ALA A 372 17.35 16.45 6.05
C ALA A 372 15.90 15.96 6.26
N SER A 373 15.30 15.39 5.21
CA SER A 373 13.92 14.91 5.29
C SER A 373 13.80 13.58 6.02
N TYR A 374 12.62 13.34 6.57
CA TYR A 374 12.21 12.04 7.10
C TYR A 374 10.69 11.93 7.15
N VAL A 375 10.14 10.74 6.88
CA VAL A 375 8.73 10.41 7.14
C VAL A 375 8.65 9.08 7.86
N ASN A 376 7.98 9.10 9.01
CA ASN A 376 7.82 7.93 9.85
C ASN A 376 6.55 7.13 9.49
N PHE A 377 6.31 6.01 10.17
CA PHE A 377 5.06 5.25 10.00
C PHE A 377 3.86 6.01 10.59
N ASN A 378 2.67 5.76 10.03
CA ASN A 378 1.42 6.43 10.38
C ASN A 378 1.52 7.96 10.27
N SER A 379 2.34 8.46 9.35
CA SER A 379 2.47 9.89 9.07
C SER A 379 2.67 10.16 7.59
N GLY A 380 2.60 11.43 7.20
CA GLY A 380 2.90 11.87 5.85
C GLY A 380 1.95 12.96 5.35
N SER A 381 1.80 13.04 4.03
CA SER A 381 1.04 14.12 3.35
C SER A 381 -0.24 13.60 2.72
N LEU A 382 -1.33 14.34 2.90
CA LEU A 382 -2.62 14.04 2.27
C LEU A 382 -2.70 14.47 0.79
N GLY A 383 -1.74 15.26 0.30
CA GLY A 383 -1.67 15.70 -1.11
C GLY A 383 -0.27 16.17 -1.50
N ALA A 384 -0.21 17.15 -2.42
CA ALA A 384 1.05 17.77 -2.84
C ALA A 384 1.74 18.43 -1.65
N CYS A 385 3.04 18.17 -1.49
CA CYS A 385 3.85 18.70 -0.40
C CYS A 385 5.32 18.60 -0.80
N MET A 386 6.06 19.70 -0.65
CA MET A 386 7.51 19.70 -0.69
C MET A 386 8.02 19.35 0.71
N ASN A 387 8.72 18.23 0.86
CA ASN A 387 9.26 17.81 2.14
C ASN A 387 10.79 17.74 2.12
N GLU A 388 11.39 18.67 2.85
CA GLU A 388 12.81 18.76 3.11
C GLU A 388 13.14 18.61 4.61
N GLY A 389 12.12 18.33 5.44
CA GLY A 389 12.22 18.20 6.89
C GLY A 389 11.64 16.89 7.46
N ARG A 390 11.50 16.83 8.78
CA ARG A 390 11.18 15.60 9.52
C ARG A 390 9.72 15.58 9.98
N ILE A 391 8.98 14.62 9.44
CA ILE A 391 7.58 14.32 9.74
C ILE A 391 7.54 13.12 10.71
N SER A 392 7.38 13.40 12.00
CA SER A 392 7.33 12.38 13.06
C SER A 392 6.12 11.45 12.91
N SER A 393 6.13 10.30 13.61
CA SER A 393 5.00 9.36 13.57
C SER A 393 3.71 10.02 14.05
N SER A 394 2.59 9.65 13.43
CA SER A 394 1.27 10.23 13.64
C SER A 394 1.10 11.67 13.16
N VAL A 395 2.11 12.32 12.57
CA VAL A 395 1.94 13.66 11.99
C VAL A 395 1.20 13.58 10.66
N VAL A 396 0.22 14.46 10.46
CA VAL A 396 -0.53 14.57 9.20
C VAL A 396 -0.30 15.95 8.61
N ILE A 397 0.09 16.00 7.34
CA ILE A 397 0.34 17.23 6.58
C ILE A 397 -0.77 17.41 5.55
N GLY A 398 -1.40 18.59 5.57
CA GLY A 398 -2.38 19.01 4.58
C GLY A 398 -1.73 19.34 3.24
N GLU A 399 -2.52 19.22 2.18
CA GLU A 399 -2.13 19.55 0.82
C GLU A 399 -1.63 21.00 0.68
N GLY A 400 -0.61 21.18 -0.14
CA GLY A 400 0.03 22.45 -0.46
C GLY A 400 0.97 22.99 0.62
N THR A 401 1.20 22.22 1.69
CA THR A 401 2.15 22.59 2.72
C THR A 401 3.59 22.29 2.31
N ASP A 402 4.48 23.24 2.56
CA ASP A 402 5.92 23.12 2.37
C ASP A 402 6.62 22.95 3.72
N VAL A 403 7.40 21.87 3.85
CA VAL A 403 8.22 21.53 5.00
C VAL A 403 9.68 21.79 4.65
N GLY A 404 10.16 22.99 4.95
CA GLY A 404 11.48 23.46 4.54
C GLY A 404 12.65 22.68 5.14
N GLY A 405 13.83 22.87 4.54
CA GLY A 405 15.05 22.11 4.83
C GLY A 405 15.37 22.00 6.31
N GLY A 406 15.36 20.76 6.85
CA GLY A 406 15.72 20.49 8.24
C GLY A 406 14.66 20.88 9.29
N ALA A 407 13.49 21.38 8.87
CA ALA A 407 12.37 21.63 9.76
C ALA A 407 11.97 20.36 10.53
N SER A 408 11.44 20.51 11.74
CA SER A 408 11.07 19.41 12.62
C SER A 408 9.61 19.55 13.03
N ILE A 409 8.80 18.52 12.76
CA ILE A 409 7.42 18.45 13.24
C ILE A 409 7.38 17.37 14.30
N LEU A 410 7.07 17.77 15.54
CA LEU A 410 7.12 16.86 16.68
C LEU A 410 5.99 15.82 16.60
N GLY A 411 6.27 14.60 17.05
CA GLY A 411 5.28 13.55 17.18
C GLY A 411 4.87 13.35 18.63
N VAL A 412 4.05 12.32 18.85
CA VAL A 412 3.71 11.83 20.19
C VAL A 412 4.90 11.09 20.81
N LEU A 413 5.58 10.26 20.00
CA LEU A 413 6.72 9.43 20.45
C LEU A 413 7.96 10.23 20.87
N SER A 414 8.10 11.47 20.39
CA SER A 414 9.25 12.33 20.74
C SER A 414 9.17 12.97 22.13
N GLY A 415 8.14 12.63 22.94
CA GLY A 415 8.08 13.02 24.36
C GLY A 415 7.62 14.45 24.66
N GLY A 416 6.93 15.12 23.72
CA GLY A 416 6.50 16.52 23.86
C GLY A 416 4.98 16.75 23.88
N ASN A 417 4.18 15.83 23.33
CA ASN A 417 2.75 15.99 23.15
C ASN A 417 1.99 14.70 23.46
N THR A 418 0.84 14.82 24.12
CA THR A 418 -0.10 13.70 24.35
C THR A 418 -1.02 13.48 23.15
N GLN A 419 -1.24 14.50 22.33
CA GLN A 419 -2.07 14.47 21.13
C GLN A 419 -1.20 14.61 19.87
N PRO A 420 -1.51 13.88 18.78
CA PRO A 420 -0.72 13.95 17.56
C PRO A 420 -0.88 15.29 16.83
N ILE A 421 0.22 15.81 16.28
CA ILE A 421 0.26 17.09 15.57
C ILE A 421 -0.31 16.95 14.16
N SER A 422 -1.22 17.84 13.77
CA SER A 422 -1.62 18.03 12.38
C SER A 422 -1.17 19.40 11.88
N ILE A 423 -0.69 19.46 10.64
CA ILE A 423 -0.42 20.70 9.92
C ILE A 423 -1.47 20.81 8.81
N GLY A 424 -2.18 21.93 8.76
CA GLY A 424 -3.23 22.19 7.77
C GLY A 424 -2.70 22.32 6.35
N LYS A 425 -3.56 22.82 5.47
CA LYS A 425 -3.25 23.08 4.06
C LYS A 425 -2.45 24.36 3.90
N ASN A 426 -1.69 24.44 2.82
CA ASN A 426 -0.99 25.65 2.38
C ASN A 426 -0.16 26.31 3.49
N CYS A 427 0.48 25.53 4.35
CA CYS A 427 1.38 26.05 5.38
C CYS A 427 2.81 26.15 4.86
N LEU A 428 3.63 26.98 5.51
CA LEU A 428 5.07 27.07 5.25
C LEU A 428 5.84 26.91 6.56
N LEU A 429 6.58 25.81 6.67
CA LEU A 429 7.51 25.59 7.78
C LEU A 429 8.91 25.95 7.29
N GLY A 430 9.44 27.07 7.75
CA GLY A 430 10.75 27.56 7.32
C GLY A 430 11.88 26.59 7.67
N ALA A 431 12.99 26.70 6.94
CA ALA A 431 14.17 25.88 7.16
C ALA A 431 14.60 25.88 8.64
N ASN A 432 14.93 24.70 9.17
CA ASN A 432 15.31 24.49 10.57
C ASN A 432 14.30 25.00 11.62
N SER A 433 13.03 25.21 11.26
CA SER A 433 11.99 25.49 12.25
C SER A 433 11.64 24.24 13.07
N VAL A 434 11.01 24.41 14.23
CA VAL A 434 10.47 23.33 15.06
C VAL A 434 9.01 23.61 15.35
N THR A 435 8.11 22.74 14.91
CA THR A 435 6.67 22.83 15.13
C THR A 435 6.23 21.78 16.14
N GLY A 436 5.92 22.24 17.34
CA GLY A 436 5.50 21.44 18.48
C GLY A 436 4.01 21.57 18.84
N ILE A 437 3.21 22.23 18.01
CA ILE A 437 1.74 22.35 18.12
C ILE A 437 1.09 22.02 16.78
N SER A 438 -0.21 21.71 16.76
CA SER A 438 -0.95 21.64 15.50
C SER A 438 -1.10 23.03 14.90
N LEU A 439 -1.11 23.10 13.57
CA LEU A 439 -1.38 24.33 12.81
C LEU A 439 -2.63 24.12 11.96
N GLY A 440 -3.52 25.10 11.93
CA GLY A 440 -4.59 25.16 10.94
C GLY A 440 -4.04 25.50 9.55
N ASP A 441 -4.92 25.91 8.64
CA ASP A 441 -4.55 26.22 7.27
C ASP A 441 -3.79 27.55 7.17
N SER A 442 -2.92 27.70 6.16
CA SER A 442 -2.23 28.95 5.81
C SER A 442 -1.36 29.55 6.92
N CYS A 443 -0.81 28.71 7.80
CA CYS A 443 0.12 29.10 8.83
C CYS A 443 1.57 29.17 8.31
N ILE A 444 2.37 30.06 8.89
CA ILE A 444 3.78 30.25 8.55
C ILE A 444 4.60 30.20 9.83
N VAL A 445 5.68 29.43 9.83
CA VAL A 445 6.71 29.46 10.86
C VAL A 445 8.01 29.88 10.19
N ASP A 446 8.55 31.04 10.54
CA ASP A 446 9.82 31.50 9.95
C ASP A 446 10.97 30.52 10.27
N ALA A 447 12.01 30.57 9.43
CA ALA A 447 13.19 29.73 9.56
C ALA A 447 13.86 29.86 10.94
N GLY A 448 14.31 28.74 11.49
CA GLY A 448 15.01 28.67 12.78
C GLY A 448 14.11 28.85 14.01
N ILE A 449 12.81 29.04 13.86
CA ILE A 449 11.90 29.29 14.99
C ILE A 449 11.37 27.98 15.56
N ALA A 450 11.34 27.89 16.89
CA ALA A 450 10.66 26.81 17.61
C ALA A 450 9.33 27.28 18.22
N ILE A 451 8.22 26.70 17.77
CA ILE A 451 6.87 26.90 18.33
C ILE A 451 6.49 25.66 19.14
N LEU A 452 6.73 25.72 20.45
CA LEU A 452 6.43 24.65 21.39
C LEU A 452 5.17 24.97 22.19
N ALA A 453 4.48 23.94 22.70
CA ALA A 453 3.23 24.09 23.43
C ALA A 453 3.31 25.07 24.63
N GLY A 454 4.46 25.11 25.31
CA GLY A 454 4.72 26.02 26.43
C GLY A 454 5.33 27.38 26.06
N GLY A 455 5.75 27.56 24.80
CA GLY A 455 6.37 28.81 24.33
C GLY A 455 5.40 29.98 24.45
N LYS A 456 5.89 31.14 24.90
CA LYS A 456 5.09 32.36 25.01
C LYS A 456 5.23 33.17 23.72
N VAL A 457 4.10 33.50 23.12
CA VAL A 457 3.98 34.22 21.86
C VAL A 457 3.24 35.53 22.14
N PHE A 458 3.85 36.65 21.78
CA PHE A 458 3.21 37.95 21.85
C PHE A 458 2.42 38.24 20.57
N ILE A 459 1.19 38.74 20.71
CA ILE A 459 0.34 39.13 19.57
C ILE A 459 -0.19 40.52 19.86
N GLU A 460 0.11 41.48 18.98
CA GLU A 460 -0.39 42.84 19.13
C GLU A 460 -1.93 42.89 19.10
N PRO A 461 -2.58 43.80 19.85
CA PRO A 461 -4.05 43.87 19.91
C PRO A 461 -4.74 43.94 18.54
N ALA A 462 -4.17 44.69 17.59
CA ALA A 462 -4.70 44.82 16.24
C ALA A 462 -4.62 43.49 15.46
N GLU A 463 -3.54 42.71 15.65
CA GLU A 463 -3.37 41.40 15.03
C GLU A 463 -4.22 40.33 15.71
N ALA A 464 -4.42 40.42 17.03
CA ALA A 464 -5.33 39.56 17.77
C ALA A 464 -6.79 39.72 17.29
N ALA A 465 -7.21 40.95 16.97
CA ALA A 465 -8.52 41.21 16.37
C ALA A 465 -8.67 40.53 14.98
N LYS A 466 -7.67 40.68 14.10
CA LYS A 466 -7.67 40.00 12.78
C LYS A 466 -7.66 38.48 12.89
N LEU A 467 -6.93 37.93 13.85
CA LEU A 467 -6.91 36.49 14.11
C LEU A 467 -8.25 35.99 14.64
N LYS A 468 -8.95 36.78 15.46
CA LYS A 468 -10.30 36.48 15.94
C LYS A 468 -11.33 36.40 14.81
N GLU A 469 -11.20 37.23 13.78
CA GLU A 469 -12.09 37.23 12.61
C GLU A 469 -12.05 35.88 11.85
N VAL A 470 -10.86 35.29 11.71
CA VAL A 470 -10.67 34.02 10.98
C VAL A 470 -10.70 32.77 11.88
N ASN A 471 -10.56 32.95 13.20
CA ASN A 471 -10.59 31.89 14.19
C ASN A 471 -11.63 32.20 15.27
N LYS A 472 -12.85 31.69 15.10
CA LYS A 472 -13.99 31.97 16.01
C LYS A 472 -13.69 31.59 17.46
N ASP A 473 -12.93 30.53 17.68
CA ASP A 473 -12.58 30.01 19.02
C ASP A 473 -11.33 30.67 19.63
N PHE A 474 -10.65 31.55 18.90
CA PHE A 474 -9.51 32.31 19.44
C PHE A 474 -9.99 33.23 20.56
N VAL A 475 -9.36 33.20 21.72
CA VAL A 475 -9.72 34.07 22.86
C VAL A 475 -8.65 35.14 23.01
N ILE A 476 -9.02 36.41 22.94
CA ILE A 476 -8.07 37.52 23.12
C ILE A 476 -7.70 37.63 24.60
N GLU A 477 -6.40 37.50 24.89
CA GLU A 477 -5.84 37.62 26.23
C GLU A 477 -5.50 39.07 26.54
N SER A 478 -5.90 39.58 27.71
CA SER A 478 -5.58 40.96 28.14
C SER A 478 -4.09 41.23 28.25
N SER A 479 -3.28 40.18 28.48
CA SER A 479 -1.83 40.25 28.53
C SER A 479 -1.15 40.34 27.16
N ASN A 480 -1.89 40.09 26.07
CA ASN A 480 -1.37 39.93 24.71
C ASN A 480 -0.33 38.80 24.56
N ILE A 481 -0.21 37.91 25.55
CA ILE A 481 0.73 36.79 25.57
C ILE A 481 -0.04 35.48 25.60
N TYR A 482 0.28 34.61 24.64
CA TYR A 482 -0.38 33.34 24.41
C TYR A 482 0.64 32.21 24.57
N LYS A 483 0.27 31.10 25.20
CA LYS A 483 1.10 29.89 25.11
C LYS A 483 0.87 29.25 23.74
N GLY A 484 1.87 28.58 23.17
CA GLY A 484 1.74 27.89 21.88
C GLY A 484 0.52 26.97 21.81
N ARG A 485 0.21 26.25 22.91
CA ARG A 485 -1.00 25.41 22.99
C ARG A 485 -2.32 26.17 22.80
N ASN A 486 -2.39 27.44 23.16
CA ASN A 486 -3.58 28.29 22.96
C ASN A 486 -3.78 28.66 21.49
N LEU A 487 -2.73 28.54 20.67
CA LEU A 487 -2.72 28.84 19.24
C LEU A 487 -2.80 27.57 18.37
N SER A 488 -2.85 26.39 19.00
CA SER A 488 -2.85 25.10 18.32
C SER A 488 -4.11 24.94 17.46
N GLY A 489 -3.94 24.56 16.20
CA GLY A 489 -5.02 24.32 15.23
C GLY A 489 -5.65 25.59 14.65
N MET A 490 -5.19 26.77 15.06
CA MET A 490 -5.67 28.04 14.52
C MET A 490 -5.15 28.24 13.11
N ASN A 491 -5.96 28.86 12.26
CA ASN A 491 -5.65 29.15 10.87
C ASN A 491 -4.92 30.49 10.74
N GLY A 492 -4.05 30.58 9.74
CA GLY A 492 -3.61 31.84 9.22
C GLY A 492 -2.67 32.63 10.14
N ILE A 493 -1.93 31.94 11.01
CA ILE A 493 -0.97 32.56 11.93
C ILE A 493 0.42 32.56 11.31
N HIS A 494 1.11 33.70 11.35
CA HIS A 494 2.53 33.80 11.02
C HIS A 494 3.34 33.99 12.31
N PHE A 495 4.17 33.02 12.64
CA PHE A 495 5.11 33.06 13.76
C PHE A 495 6.49 33.58 13.35
N ARG A 496 7.03 34.53 14.12
CA ARG A 496 8.29 35.23 13.84
C ARG A 496 9.06 35.57 15.12
N ILE A 497 10.39 35.64 15.07
CA ILE A 497 11.20 36.31 16.08
C ILE A 497 11.40 37.77 15.64
N ASN A 498 11.02 38.72 16.50
CA ASN A 498 11.39 40.11 16.29
C ASN A 498 12.91 40.24 16.49
N THR A 499 13.63 40.61 15.44
CA THR A 499 15.10 40.65 15.43
C THR A 499 15.69 41.82 16.21
N GLN A 500 14.88 42.82 16.59
CA GLN A 500 15.34 43.95 17.39
C GLN A 500 15.36 43.64 18.88
N ASN A 501 14.44 42.79 19.37
CA ASN A 501 14.27 42.53 20.81
C ASN A 501 14.24 41.03 21.20
N GLY A 502 14.32 40.13 20.23
CA GLY A 502 14.31 38.67 20.43
C GLY A 502 12.95 38.08 20.81
N GLN A 503 11.87 38.87 20.82
CA GLN A 503 10.56 38.39 21.24
C GLN A 503 9.94 37.48 20.16
N LEU A 504 9.40 36.33 20.58
CA LEU A 504 8.55 35.51 19.74
C LEU A 504 7.18 36.17 19.59
N ILE A 505 6.85 36.53 18.36
CA ILE A 505 5.61 37.20 17.99
C ILE A 505 4.79 36.34 17.04
N ALA A 506 3.49 36.60 17.00
CA ALA A 506 2.61 36.10 15.94
C ALA A 506 1.63 37.17 15.47
N PHE A 507 1.25 37.08 14.20
CA PHE A 507 0.34 38.01 13.54
C PHE A 507 -0.46 37.31 12.43
N ARG A 508 -1.46 37.98 11.86
CA ARG A 508 -2.26 37.41 10.76
C ARG A 508 -1.37 37.27 9.51
N SER A 509 -1.27 36.05 9.00
CA SER A 509 -0.64 35.79 7.70
C SER A 509 -1.42 36.49 6.59
N ASN A 510 -0.76 37.37 5.84
CA ASN A 510 -1.33 38.07 4.68
C ASN A 510 -1.03 37.33 3.37
N ARG A 511 -0.40 36.15 3.43
CA ARG A 511 0.16 35.47 2.26
C ARG A 511 -0.79 34.37 1.78
N GLU A 512 -1.19 34.47 0.52
CA GLU A 512 -1.71 33.33 -0.24
C GLU A 512 -0.48 32.48 -0.62
N ILE A 513 -0.32 31.31 -0.01
CA ILE A 513 0.77 30.39 -0.34
C ILE A 513 0.37 29.66 -1.62
N LYS A 514 0.89 30.12 -2.76
CA LYS A 514 0.78 29.44 -4.05
C LYS A 514 1.95 28.47 -4.19
N LEU A 515 1.65 27.20 -4.45
CA LEU A 515 2.66 26.20 -4.81
C LEU A 515 3.36 26.61 -6.11
N ASN A 516 4.64 26.27 -6.23
CA ASN A 516 5.36 26.44 -7.48
C ASN A 516 4.76 25.49 -8.54
N ALA A 517 4.15 26.05 -9.58
CA ALA A 517 3.47 25.29 -10.64
C ALA A 517 4.42 24.40 -11.45
N ASP A 518 5.72 24.70 -11.48
CA ASP A 518 6.71 23.90 -12.20
C ASP A 518 7.19 22.66 -11.39
N LEU A 519 6.84 22.59 -10.09
CA LEU A 519 7.32 21.54 -9.17
C LEU A 519 6.25 20.53 -8.73
N HIS A 520 4.97 20.76 -9.01
CA HIS A 520 3.84 19.98 -8.48
C HIS A 520 2.82 19.57 -9.54
#